data_AF-A0A9E2EM72-F1
#
_entry.id   AF-A0A9E2EM72-F1
#
_cell.length_a   1.000
_cell.length_b   1.000
_cell.length_c   1.000
_cell.angle_alpha   90.00
_cell.angle_beta   90.00
_cell.angle_gamma   90.00
#
_symmetry.space_group_name_H-M   'P 1'
#
loop_
_entity.id
_entity.type
_entity.pdbx_description
1 polymer ?
#
loop_
_entity_poly.entity_id
_entity_poly.type
_entity_poly.pdbx_seq_one_letter_code
_entity_poly.pdbx_strand_id
1 'polypeptide(L)'
;DNIEDRLGHLRYIGFYLLCGLASGVSHLLLNLNSNIPTIGASGAIAGVMGAYFILHPRSKILTLIPIIIIPWLLEIPAFFFIGFWFVLQFINAAASHGDVSGIAWWAHIGGFVFGIIFLKLFLLLPSVGVTERVRPVTTKKKTHRLQVIHPVAPGNEANLYGTITITPFEALAGTKKMVNIPWGFHKKLIKVVIPSGIKKDAKLRLKGLGRLTSDGQKGDLFLKVIIDS
;
A
#
# COMPACT_ATOMS: atom_id res chain seq x y z
N ASP A 1 1.01 5.35 -1.77
CA ASP A 1 0.22 4.16 -1.36
C ASP A 1 -1.16 4.49 -0.84
N ASN A 2 -1.35 5.31 0.21
CA ASN A 2 -2.68 5.49 0.80
C ASN A 2 -3.84 5.90 -0.16
N ILE A 3 -3.59 6.74 -1.18
CA ILE A 3 -4.62 7.12 -2.18
C ILE A 3 -4.89 5.99 -3.16
N GLU A 4 -3.84 5.31 -3.61
CA GLU A 4 -3.93 4.17 -4.52
C GLU A 4 -4.64 2.99 -3.84
N ASP A 5 -4.38 2.77 -2.56
CA ASP A 5 -5.10 1.79 -1.74
C ASP A 5 -6.59 2.13 -1.63
N ARG A 6 -6.93 3.42 -1.56
CA ARG A 6 -8.31 3.89 -1.46
C ARG A 6 -9.08 3.78 -2.78
N LEU A 7 -8.42 4.06 -3.90
CA LEU A 7 -9.04 4.05 -5.23
C LEU A 7 -8.92 2.70 -5.95
N GLY A 8 -7.91 1.90 -5.62
CA GLY A 8 -7.45 0.75 -6.39
C GLY A 8 -6.56 1.16 -7.56
N HIS A 9 -5.57 0.32 -7.89
CA HIS A 9 -4.50 0.61 -8.86
C HIS A 9 -4.96 1.18 -10.21
N LEU A 10 -5.95 0.55 -10.86
CA LEU A 10 -6.43 1.01 -12.18
C LEU A 10 -7.10 2.38 -12.13
N ARG A 11 -7.90 2.62 -11.09
CA ARG A 11 -8.59 3.89 -10.89
C ARG A 11 -7.59 4.97 -10.48
N TYR A 12 -6.56 4.60 -9.71
CA TYR A 12 -5.47 5.50 -9.38
C TYR A 12 -4.68 5.94 -10.62
N ILE A 13 -4.37 5.03 -11.55
CA ILE A 13 -3.72 5.38 -12.83
C ILE A 13 -4.60 6.36 -13.62
N GLY A 14 -5.90 6.06 -13.79
CA GLY A 14 -6.84 6.95 -14.47
C GLY A 14 -6.94 8.31 -13.79
N PHE A 15 -7.06 8.32 -12.45
CA PHE A 15 -7.06 9.53 -11.63
C PHE A 15 -5.79 10.37 -11.83
N TYR A 16 -4.62 9.75 -11.80
CA TYR A 16 -3.32 10.43 -11.96
C TYR A 16 -3.20 11.11 -13.32
N LEU A 17 -3.58 10.39 -14.39
CA LEU A 17 -3.56 10.93 -15.75
C LEU A 17 -4.57 12.08 -15.93
N LEU A 18 -5.78 11.94 -15.40
CA LEU A 18 -6.78 13.02 -15.42
C LEU A 18 -6.31 14.26 -14.68
N CYS A 19 -5.66 14.11 -13.52
CA CYS A 19 -5.06 15.23 -12.79
C CYS A 19 -3.99 15.94 -13.63
N GLY A 20 -3.11 15.19 -14.29
CA GLY A 20 -2.09 15.76 -15.18
C GLY A 20 -2.69 16.53 -16.37
N LEU A 21 -3.71 15.96 -17.02
CA LEU A 21 -4.41 16.61 -18.13
C LEU A 21 -5.12 17.89 -17.68
N ALA A 22 -5.91 17.83 -16.61
CA ALA A 22 -6.63 18.98 -16.07
C ALA A 22 -5.69 20.08 -15.58
N SER A 23 -4.55 19.70 -14.98
CA SER A 23 -3.48 20.61 -14.62
C SER A 23 -2.91 21.33 -15.84
N GLY A 24 -2.59 20.60 -16.92
CA GLY A 24 -2.07 21.19 -18.16
C GLY A 24 -3.07 22.16 -18.80
N VAL A 25 -4.35 21.76 -18.87
CA VAL A 25 -5.43 22.61 -19.39
C VAL A 25 -5.61 23.88 -18.54
N SER A 26 -5.55 23.76 -17.22
CA SER A 26 -5.67 24.92 -16.31
C SER A 26 -4.55 25.93 -16.56
N HIS A 27 -3.33 25.46 -16.77
CA HIS A 27 -2.19 26.33 -17.08
C HIS A 27 -2.35 26.99 -18.45
N LEU A 28 -2.73 26.22 -19.47
CA LEU A 28 -2.92 26.71 -20.83
C LEU A 28 -4.00 27.80 -20.89
N LEU A 29 -5.15 27.58 -20.25
CA LEU A 29 -6.26 28.55 -20.26
C LEU A 29 -5.90 29.88 -19.59
N LEU A 30 -5.02 29.85 -18.58
CA LEU A 30 -4.59 31.04 -17.85
C LEU A 30 -3.35 31.70 -18.45
N ASN A 31 -2.65 31.02 -19.37
CA ASN A 31 -1.42 31.49 -20.03
C ASN A 31 -1.50 31.30 -21.55
N LEU A 32 -2.67 31.61 -22.15
CA LEU A 32 -2.95 31.42 -23.58
C LEU A 32 -1.97 32.18 -24.50
N ASN A 33 -1.32 33.22 -23.99
CA ASN A 33 -0.39 34.07 -24.74
C ASN A 33 1.10 33.69 -24.51
N SER A 34 1.39 32.67 -23.70
CA SER A 34 2.75 32.26 -23.41
C SER A 34 3.26 31.23 -24.43
N ASN A 35 4.41 31.51 -25.03
CA ASN A 35 5.07 30.60 -25.99
C ASN A 35 6.00 29.59 -25.31
N ILE A 36 6.00 29.49 -23.97
CA ILE A 36 6.87 28.58 -23.25
C ILE A 36 6.17 27.23 -23.05
N PRO A 37 6.70 26.12 -23.61
CA PRO A 37 6.12 24.81 -23.39
C PRO A 37 6.30 24.40 -21.92
N THR A 38 5.19 24.33 -21.18
CA THR A 38 5.22 23.80 -19.82
C THR A 38 5.29 22.28 -19.83
N ILE A 39 6.41 21.75 -19.35
CA ILE A 39 6.60 20.33 -19.04
C ILE A 39 6.38 20.17 -17.53
N GLY A 40 5.25 19.59 -17.13
CA GLY A 40 4.89 19.53 -15.72
C GLY A 40 4.27 18.21 -15.30
N ALA A 41 5.07 17.14 -15.18
CA ALA A 41 4.64 15.94 -14.46
C ALA A 41 4.19 16.26 -13.02
N SER A 42 4.69 17.35 -12.45
CA SER A 42 4.35 17.88 -11.12
C SER A 42 2.87 18.26 -10.97
N GLY A 43 2.16 18.60 -12.05
CA GLY A 43 0.73 18.90 -12.02
C GLY A 43 -0.13 17.71 -11.59
N ALA A 44 0.20 16.51 -12.06
CA ALA A 44 -0.45 15.29 -11.63
C ALA A 44 -0.20 15.02 -10.14
N ILE A 45 1.02 15.25 -9.67
CA ILE A 45 1.39 15.13 -8.25
C ILE A 45 0.60 16.13 -7.39
N ALA A 46 0.42 17.37 -7.87
CA ALA A 46 -0.41 18.36 -7.19
C ALA A 46 -1.86 17.86 -7.03
N GLY A 47 -2.41 17.17 -8.03
CA GLY A 47 -3.73 16.54 -7.91
C GLY A 47 -3.78 15.39 -6.92
N VAL A 48 -2.74 14.56 -6.87
CA VAL A 48 -2.58 13.54 -5.82
C VAL A 48 -2.50 14.18 -4.43
N MET A 49 -1.77 15.29 -4.27
CA MET A 49 -1.72 16.03 -3.01
C MET A 49 -3.08 16.63 -2.61
N GLY A 50 -3.88 17.11 -3.58
CA GLY A 50 -5.25 17.54 -3.34
C GLY A 50 -6.14 16.41 -2.82
N ALA A 51 -6.04 15.22 -3.41
CA ALA A 51 -6.73 14.05 -2.89
C ALA A 51 -6.22 13.65 -1.49
N TYR A 52 -4.91 13.73 -1.24
CA TYR A 52 -4.31 13.42 0.06
C TYR A 52 -4.82 14.38 1.14
N PHE A 53 -4.94 15.67 0.82
CA PHE A 53 -5.42 16.71 1.72
C PHE A 53 -6.83 16.39 2.27
N ILE A 54 -7.69 15.80 1.44
CA ILE A 54 -9.06 15.41 1.82
C ILE A 54 -9.07 14.08 2.59
N LEU A 55 -8.34 13.07 2.11
CA LEU A 55 -8.40 11.72 2.69
C LEU A 55 -7.60 11.58 4.00
N HIS A 56 -6.53 12.35 4.14
CA HIS A 56 -5.51 12.15 5.16
C HIS A 56 -5.08 13.44 5.88
N PRO A 57 -6.01 14.31 6.33
CA PRO A 57 -5.66 15.61 6.91
C PRO A 57 -4.81 15.51 8.19
N ARG A 58 -4.96 14.42 8.96
CA ARG A 58 -4.25 14.17 10.23
C ARG A 58 -2.99 13.32 10.08
N SER A 59 -2.68 12.82 8.89
CA SER A 59 -1.46 12.05 8.67
C SER A 59 -0.25 12.92 8.94
N LYS A 60 0.72 12.44 9.70
CA LYS A 60 1.91 13.21 10.04
C LYS A 60 2.97 13.03 8.97
N ILE A 61 3.48 14.14 8.44
CA ILE A 61 4.59 14.17 7.50
C ILE A 61 5.84 14.51 8.31
N LEU A 62 6.87 13.67 8.22
CA LEU A 62 8.17 13.98 8.80
C LEU A 62 8.81 15.05 7.93
N THR A 63 8.80 16.29 8.42
CA THR A 63 9.34 17.44 7.71
C THR A 63 10.71 17.78 8.27
N LEU A 64 11.68 17.90 7.37
CA LEU A 64 13.00 18.39 7.68
C LEU A 64 12.98 19.93 7.63
N ILE A 65 13.25 20.57 8.76
CA ILE A 65 13.51 22.02 8.83
C ILE A 65 15.03 22.21 8.76
N PRO A 66 15.57 22.76 7.66
CA PRO A 66 17.01 22.97 7.51
C PRO A 66 17.44 24.15 8.38
N ILE A 67 17.83 23.86 9.62
CA ILE A 67 18.57 24.81 10.47
C ILE A 67 20.05 24.62 10.14
N ILE A 68 20.78 25.73 9.95
CA ILE A 68 22.13 25.83 9.35
C ILE A 68 23.17 24.84 9.95
N ILE A 69 22.98 24.36 11.18
CA ILE A 69 23.94 23.51 11.90
C ILE A 69 23.37 22.12 12.25
N ILE A 70 22.06 21.98 12.49
CA ILE A 70 21.44 20.70 12.90
C ILE A 70 20.09 20.52 12.18
N PRO A 71 19.92 19.48 11.36
CA PRO A 71 18.64 19.18 10.73
C PRO A 71 17.58 18.83 11.80
N TRP A 72 16.52 19.63 11.91
CA TRP A 72 15.43 19.37 12.86
C TRP A 72 14.29 18.63 12.16
N LEU A 73 13.96 17.44 12.66
CA LEU A 73 12.89 16.59 12.13
C LEU A 73 11.64 16.80 12.97
N LEU A 74 10.60 17.41 12.39
CA LEU A 74 9.32 17.66 13.04
C LEU A 74 8.21 16.91 12.32
N GLU A 75 7.30 16.30 13.06
CA GLU A 75 6.09 15.70 12.51
C GLU A 75 4.99 16.75 12.37
N ILE A 76 4.71 17.18 11.14
CA ILE A 76 3.68 18.18 10.85
C ILE A 76 2.45 17.48 10.25
N PRO A 77 1.22 17.74 10.70
CA PRO A 77 0.02 17.22 10.05
C PRO A 77 -0.02 17.63 8.58
N ALA A 78 -0.36 16.68 7.71
CA ALA A 78 -0.34 16.85 6.26
C ALA A 78 -1.22 18.01 5.79
N PHE A 79 -2.35 18.26 6.48
CA PHE A 79 -3.19 19.41 6.20
C PHE A 79 -2.41 20.75 6.27
N PHE A 80 -1.59 20.95 7.29
CA PHE A 80 -0.80 22.19 7.41
C PHE A 80 0.26 22.27 6.32
N PHE A 81 1.02 21.20 6.11
CA PHE A 81 2.10 21.17 5.12
C PHE A 81 1.59 21.39 3.70
N ILE A 82 0.56 20.62 3.30
CA ILE A 82 -0.02 20.66 1.96
C ILE A 82 -0.80 21.96 1.76
N GLY A 83 -1.55 22.43 2.77
CA GLY A 83 -2.27 23.70 2.71
C GLY A 83 -1.32 24.89 2.56
N PHE A 84 -0.23 24.92 3.34
CA PHE A 84 0.80 25.94 3.22
C PHE A 84 1.45 25.93 1.84
N TRP A 85 1.83 24.74 1.34
CA TRP A 85 2.39 24.59 -0.01
C TRP A 85 1.42 25.10 -1.08
N PHE A 86 0.12 24.81 -0.98
CA PHE A 86 -0.90 25.26 -1.93
C PHE A 86 -1.08 26.79 -1.92
N VAL A 87 -1.10 27.41 -0.73
CA VAL A 87 -1.14 28.88 -0.60
C VAL A 87 0.10 29.51 -1.24
N LEU A 88 1.29 28.92 -1.04
CA LEU A 88 2.50 29.38 -1.72
C LEU A 88 2.40 29.28 -3.23
N GLN A 89 1.75 28.24 -3.80
CA GLN A 89 1.53 28.17 -5.25
C GLN A 89 0.74 29.38 -5.74
N PHE A 90 -0.31 29.78 -5.02
CA PHE A 90 -1.14 30.94 -5.34
C PHE A 90 -0.38 32.26 -5.25
N ILE A 91 0.40 32.45 -4.17
CA ILE A 91 1.24 33.65 -4.00
C ILE A 91 2.28 33.74 -5.12
N ASN A 92 2.95 32.64 -5.44
CA ASN A 92 3.95 32.64 -6.52
C ASN A 92 3.30 32.88 -7.89
N ALA A 93 2.14 32.29 -8.17
CA ALA A 93 1.39 32.54 -9.40
C ALA A 93 0.96 34.00 -9.55
N ALA A 94 0.53 34.63 -8.45
CA ALA A 94 0.12 36.03 -8.43
C ALA A 94 1.32 36.99 -8.46
N ALA A 95 2.45 36.62 -7.84
CA ALA A 95 3.66 37.42 -7.81
C ALA A 95 4.43 37.36 -9.14
N SER A 96 4.35 36.24 -9.88
CA SER A 96 4.94 36.09 -11.20
C SER A 96 4.17 36.91 -12.25
N HIS A 97 4.48 38.20 -12.34
CA HIS A 97 4.02 39.07 -13.43
C HIS A 97 4.94 38.86 -14.63
N GLY A 98 4.64 37.83 -15.43
CA GLY A 98 5.41 37.46 -16.61
C GLY A 98 6.16 36.13 -16.45
N ASP A 99 6.30 35.42 -17.58
CA ASP A 99 6.71 34.02 -17.76
C ASP A 99 8.16 33.69 -17.32
N VAL A 100 8.77 34.49 -16.44
CA VAL A 100 10.20 34.45 -16.12
C VAL A 100 10.59 33.23 -15.28
N SER A 101 9.65 32.61 -14.55
CA SER A 101 10.02 31.61 -13.54
C SER A 101 10.14 30.17 -14.07
N GLY A 102 9.75 29.88 -15.31
CA GLY A 102 9.77 28.51 -15.89
C GLY A 102 8.95 27.45 -15.12
N ILE A 103 8.19 27.88 -14.10
CA ILE A 103 7.41 27.02 -13.21
C ILE A 103 5.93 27.28 -13.49
N ALA A 104 5.20 26.22 -13.79
CA ALA A 104 3.79 26.28 -14.13
C ALA A 104 2.91 26.37 -12.86
N TRP A 105 2.98 27.47 -12.12
CA TRP A 105 2.26 27.63 -10.84
C TRP A 105 0.74 27.40 -10.98
N TRP A 106 0.13 27.92 -12.04
CA TRP A 106 -1.28 27.67 -12.37
C TRP A 106 -1.60 26.20 -12.67
N ALA A 107 -0.62 25.44 -13.17
CA ALA A 107 -0.76 24.00 -13.33
C ALA A 107 -0.89 23.30 -11.97
N HIS A 108 -0.03 23.66 -11.00
CA HIS A 108 -0.12 23.09 -9.65
C HIS A 108 -1.44 23.42 -8.96
N ILE A 109 -1.92 24.66 -9.09
CA ILE A 109 -3.20 25.09 -8.52
C ILE A 109 -4.36 24.31 -9.16
N GLY A 110 -4.40 24.26 -10.49
CA GLY A 110 -5.42 23.52 -11.23
C GLY A 110 -5.39 22.03 -10.92
N GLY A 111 -4.20 21.42 -10.94
CA GLY A 111 -3.98 20.02 -10.57
C GLY A 111 -4.54 19.71 -9.19
N PHE A 112 -4.22 20.52 -8.17
CA PHE A 112 -4.72 20.35 -6.81
C PHE A 112 -6.25 20.41 -6.71
N VAL A 113 -6.86 21.44 -7.30
CA VAL A 113 -8.32 21.64 -7.25
C VAL A 113 -9.05 20.53 -8.01
N PHE A 114 -8.64 20.26 -9.25
CA PHE A 114 -9.22 19.17 -10.04
C PHE A 114 -8.96 17.80 -9.43
N GLY A 115 -7.83 17.60 -8.75
CA GLY A 115 -7.55 16.39 -7.97
C GLY A 115 -8.57 16.16 -6.85
N ILE A 116 -8.98 17.21 -6.13
CA ILE A 116 -10.07 17.12 -5.13
C ILE A 116 -11.40 16.78 -5.80
N ILE A 117 -11.71 17.40 -6.93
CA ILE A 117 -12.96 17.17 -7.67
C ILE A 117 -13.00 15.73 -8.20
N PHE A 118 -11.96 15.28 -8.87
CA PHE A 118 -11.85 13.92 -9.38
C PHE A 118 -11.85 12.89 -8.27
N LEU A 119 -11.20 13.16 -7.13
CA LEU A 119 -11.31 12.27 -5.97
C LEU A 119 -12.78 12.09 -5.57
N LYS A 120 -13.53 13.19 -5.39
CA LYS A 120 -14.95 13.10 -5.02
C LYS A 120 -15.77 12.37 -6.08
N LEU A 121 -15.54 12.67 -7.37
CA LEU A 121 -16.22 12.00 -8.47
C LEU A 121 -15.93 10.49 -8.48
N PHE A 122 -14.67 10.10 -8.32
CA PHE A 122 -14.30 8.70 -8.24
C PHE A 122 -14.95 8.05 -7.02
N LEU A 123 -14.92 8.67 -5.84
CA LEU A 123 -15.57 8.11 -4.65
C LEU A 123 -17.09 7.97 -4.80
N LEU A 124 -17.74 8.79 -5.64
CA LEU A 124 -19.17 8.71 -5.95
C LEU A 124 -19.49 7.61 -6.99
N LEU A 125 -18.57 7.31 -7.90
CA LEU A 125 -18.77 6.27 -8.91
C LEU A 125 -18.66 4.89 -8.26
N PRO A 126 -19.70 4.03 -8.37
CA PRO A 126 -19.63 2.65 -7.91
C PRO A 126 -18.45 1.95 -8.59
N SER A 127 -17.74 1.10 -7.86
CA SER A 127 -16.67 0.25 -8.37
C SER A 127 -17.25 -0.78 -9.36
N VAL A 128 -17.60 -0.36 -10.57
CA VAL A 128 -18.17 -1.21 -11.61
C VAL A 128 -17.12 -2.22 -12.07
N GLY A 129 -17.08 -3.40 -11.45
CA GLY A 129 -16.56 -4.70 -11.92
C GLY A 129 -15.08 -4.85 -12.33
N VAL A 130 -14.39 -3.78 -12.74
CA VAL A 130 -13.05 -3.83 -13.31
C VAL A 130 -11.98 -3.93 -12.21
N THR A 131 -12.18 -3.25 -11.08
CA THR A 131 -11.27 -3.35 -9.94
C THR A 131 -11.32 -4.74 -9.29
N GLU A 132 -12.51 -5.35 -9.19
CA GLU A 132 -12.69 -6.75 -8.73
C GLU A 132 -11.94 -7.75 -9.62
N ARG A 133 -12.02 -7.60 -10.95
CA ARG A 133 -11.35 -8.50 -11.91
C ARG A 133 -9.82 -8.40 -11.91
N VAL A 134 -9.24 -7.27 -11.52
CA VAL A 134 -7.77 -7.03 -11.58
C VAL A 134 -7.11 -7.02 -10.19
N ARG A 135 -7.89 -6.99 -9.10
CA ARG A 135 -7.40 -7.18 -7.73
C ARG A 135 -6.49 -8.40 -7.54
N PRO A 136 -6.69 -9.56 -8.22
CA PRO A 136 -5.79 -10.70 -8.10
C PRO A 136 -4.37 -10.46 -8.66
N VAL A 137 -4.19 -9.48 -9.55
CA VAL A 137 -2.90 -9.21 -10.20
C VAL A 137 -1.99 -8.36 -9.32
N THR A 138 -2.57 -7.57 -8.40
CA THR A 138 -1.85 -6.65 -7.52
C THR A 138 -1.84 -7.06 -6.06
N THR A 139 -2.56 -8.12 -5.66
CA THR A 139 -2.43 -8.73 -4.33
C THR A 139 -1.00 -9.22 -4.07
N LYS A 140 -0.57 -9.20 -2.80
CA LYS A 140 0.75 -9.69 -2.37
C LYS A 140 1.02 -11.04 -3.02
N LYS A 141 2.03 -11.12 -3.89
CA LYS A 141 2.39 -12.38 -4.58
C LYS A 141 2.92 -13.46 -3.65
N LYS A 142 3.40 -13.09 -2.45
CA LYS A 142 4.00 -14.00 -1.46
C LYS A 142 3.60 -13.63 -0.05
N THR A 143 3.32 -14.62 0.82
CA THR A 143 3.16 -14.36 2.26
C THR A 143 4.53 -14.18 2.92
N HIS A 144 4.56 -13.70 4.17
CA HIS A 144 5.80 -13.59 4.93
C HIS A 144 6.53 -14.94 4.97
N ARG A 145 7.85 -14.90 4.79
CA ARG A 145 8.70 -16.10 4.84
C ARG A 145 8.70 -16.72 6.23
N LEU A 146 8.58 -15.90 7.28
CA LEU A 146 8.45 -16.33 8.66
C LEU A 146 6.98 -16.24 9.08
N GLN A 147 6.42 -17.33 9.57
CA GLN A 147 5.09 -17.38 10.16
C GLN A 147 5.18 -17.97 11.57
N VAL A 148 4.39 -17.44 12.50
CA VAL A 148 4.27 -18.01 13.84
C VAL A 148 3.03 -18.87 13.86
N ILE A 149 3.19 -20.16 14.17
CA ILE A 149 2.06 -21.08 14.29
C ILE A 149 1.87 -21.37 15.77
N HIS A 150 0.64 -21.21 16.25
CA HIS A 150 0.23 -21.58 17.60
C HIS A 150 -0.56 -22.89 17.50
N PRO A 151 0.07 -24.06 17.69
CA PRO A 151 -0.62 -25.32 17.53
C PRO A 151 -1.58 -25.57 18.69
N VAL A 152 -2.75 -26.10 18.37
CA VAL A 152 -3.77 -26.51 19.34
C VAL A 152 -3.82 -28.03 19.36
N ALA A 153 -3.91 -28.62 20.55
CA ALA A 153 -4.24 -30.03 20.72
C ALA A 153 -5.74 -30.16 21.00
N PRO A 154 -6.52 -30.88 20.18
CA PRO A 154 -7.86 -31.29 20.58
C PRO A 154 -7.74 -32.29 21.74
N GLY A 155 -8.11 -31.87 22.95
CA GLY A 155 -8.08 -32.71 24.13
C GLY A 155 -6.67 -33.16 24.55
N ASN A 156 -6.55 -34.45 24.91
CA ASN A 156 -5.32 -35.07 25.43
C ASN A 156 -4.52 -35.83 24.35
N GLU A 157 -4.73 -35.50 23.08
CA GLU A 157 -4.03 -36.17 21.97
C GLU A 157 -2.56 -35.75 21.87
N ALA A 158 -1.75 -36.69 21.37
CA ALA A 158 -0.34 -36.46 21.06
C ALA A 158 -0.15 -35.48 19.90
N ASN A 159 -1.11 -35.43 18.97
CA ASN A 159 -1.01 -34.65 17.75
C ASN A 159 -1.41 -33.19 17.96
N LEU A 160 -0.73 -32.31 17.26
CA LEU A 160 -0.99 -30.88 17.27
C LEU A 160 -1.53 -30.44 15.90
N TYR A 161 -2.37 -29.41 15.91
CA TYR A 161 -2.98 -28.86 14.71
C TYR A 161 -2.76 -27.35 14.65
N GLY A 162 -2.37 -26.85 13.49
CA GLY A 162 -2.19 -25.42 13.24
C GLY A 162 -2.57 -25.07 11.81
N THR A 163 -2.46 -23.80 11.47
CA THR A 163 -2.75 -23.29 10.12
C THR A 163 -1.52 -22.60 9.55
N ILE A 164 -1.29 -22.78 8.25
CA ILE A 164 -0.25 -22.07 7.51
C ILE A 164 -0.90 -21.32 6.34
N THR A 165 -0.56 -20.05 6.19
CA THR A 165 -1.20 -19.18 5.19
C THR A 165 -0.28 -18.96 3.99
N ILE A 166 -0.78 -19.20 2.79
CA ILE A 166 -0.06 -18.99 1.53
C ILE A 166 -0.90 -18.20 0.53
N THR A 167 -0.25 -17.62 -0.47
CA THR A 167 -0.94 -16.96 -1.58
C THR A 167 -1.35 -17.99 -2.65
N PRO A 168 -2.27 -17.65 -3.56
CA PRO A 168 -2.61 -18.52 -4.69
C PRO A 168 -1.40 -18.83 -5.57
N PHE A 169 -0.51 -17.85 -5.77
CA PHE A 169 0.73 -18.05 -6.51
C PHE A 169 1.67 -19.05 -5.83
N GLU A 170 1.80 -18.98 -4.49
CA GLU A 170 2.62 -19.93 -3.73
C GLU A 170 2.01 -21.34 -3.69
N ALA A 171 0.68 -21.45 -3.71
CA ALA A 171 -0.01 -22.73 -3.84
C ALA A 171 0.28 -23.38 -5.20
N LEU A 172 0.31 -22.59 -6.28
CA LEU A 172 0.60 -23.08 -7.63
C LEU A 172 2.08 -23.43 -7.83
N ALA A 173 3.00 -22.52 -7.49
CA ALA A 173 4.43 -22.68 -7.75
C ALA A 173 5.16 -23.53 -6.70
N GLY A 174 4.55 -23.74 -5.52
CA GLY A 174 5.22 -24.27 -4.35
C GLY A 174 6.08 -23.20 -3.65
N THR A 175 6.35 -23.39 -2.36
CA THR A 175 7.14 -22.43 -1.58
C THR A 175 7.79 -23.09 -0.37
N LYS A 176 8.74 -22.38 0.25
CA LYS A 176 9.37 -22.79 1.51
C LYS A 176 9.12 -21.70 2.54
N LYS A 177 8.58 -22.07 3.69
CA LYS A 177 8.25 -21.15 4.78
C LYS A 177 9.02 -21.54 6.03
N MET A 178 9.51 -20.55 6.75
CA MET A 178 10.01 -20.71 8.11
C MET A 178 8.82 -20.57 9.06
N VAL A 179 8.63 -21.56 9.90
CA VAL A 179 7.58 -21.59 10.90
C VAL A 179 8.23 -21.55 12.26
N ASN A 180 7.84 -20.59 13.08
CA ASN A 180 8.17 -20.57 14.49
C ASN A 180 7.06 -21.27 15.28
N ILE A 181 7.42 -22.33 15.99
CA ILE A 181 6.51 -23.10 16.83
C ILE A 181 6.91 -22.88 18.30
N PRO A 182 6.03 -22.30 19.14
CA PRO A 182 6.25 -22.23 20.56
C PRO A 182 6.15 -23.64 21.15
N TRP A 183 7.23 -24.09 21.80
CA TRP A 183 7.37 -25.42 22.39
C TRP A 183 7.78 -25.27 23.86
N GLY A 184 6.78 -25.25 24.75
CA GLY A 184 7.01 -24.90 26.16
C GLY A 184 7.61 -23.50 26.27
N PHE A 185 8.78 -23.39 26.88
CA PHE A 185 9.54 -22.14 27.03
C PHE A 185 10.45 -21.80 25.84
N HIS A 186 10.61 -22.71 24.87
CA HIS A 186 11.52 -22.52 23.74
C HIS A 186 10.76 -22.38 22.41
N LYS A 187 11.27 -21.52 21.53
CA LYS A 187 10.72 -21.29 20.18
C LYS A 187 11.58 -22.03 19.16
N LYS A 188 10.99 -22.97 18.40
CA LYS A 188 11.70 -23.73 17.38
C LYS A 188 11.35 -23.23 15.98
N LEU A 189 12.37 -22.77 15.25
CA LEU A 189 12.27 -22.38 13.84
C LEU A 189 12.45 -23.58 12.93
N ILE A 190 11.44 -23.87 12.10
CA ILE A 190 11.42 -25.04 11.22
C ILE A 190 11.09 -24.62 9.80
N LYS A 191 11.80 -25.19 8.83
CA LYS A 191 11.52 -25.00 7.41
C LYS A 191 10.42 -25.98 6.96
N VAL A 192 9.27 -25.45 6.57
CA VAL A 192 8.14 -26.18 6.00
C VAL A 192 8.18 -26.03 4.48
N VAL A 193 8.21 -27.16 3.77
CA VAL A 193 8.13 -27.21 2.31
C VAL A 193 6.67 -27.40 1.91
N ILE A 194 6.17 -26.50 1.07
CA ILE A 194 4.82 -26.52 0.55
C ILE A 194 4.93 -26.89 -0.94
N PRO A 195 4.40 -28.05 -1.37
CA PRO A 195 4.51 -28.50 -2.75
C PRO A 195 3.68 -27.62 -3.69
N SER A 196 4.05 -27.63 -4.98
CA SER A 196 3.25 -27.02 -6.04
C SER A 196 1.91 -27.75 -6.20
N GLY A 197 0.87 -27.01 -6.57
CA GLY A 197 -0.48 -27.53 -6.76
C GLY A 197 -1.21 -27.91 -5.47
N ILE A 198 -0.77 -27.44 -4.30
CA ILE A 198 -1.45 -27.74 -3.03
C ILE A 198 -2.84 -27.09 -2.99
N LYS A 199 -3.85 -27.86 -2.56
CA LYS A 199 -5.24 -27.39 -2.47
C LYS A 199 -5.50 -26.70 -1.14
N LYS A 200 -6.52 -25.81 -1.12
CA LYS A 200 -7.06 -25.25 0.13
C LYS A 200 -7.46 -26.38 1.08
N ASP A 201 -7.23 -26.18 2.37
CA ASP A 201 -7.54 -27.12 3.45
C ASP A 201 -6.71 -28.42 3.44
N ALA A 202 -5.74 -28.56 2.53
CA ALA A 202 -4.79 -29.66 2.55
C ALA A 202 -3.98 -29.66 3.87
N LYS A 203 -3.62 -30.85 4.34
CA LYS A 203 -2.87 -31.03 5.61
C LYS A 203 -1.43 -31.38 5.30
N LEU A 204 -0.49 -30.62 5.86
CA LEU A 204 0.94 -30.91 5.86
C LEU A 204 1.32 -31.55 7.19
N ARG A 205 1.89 -32.76 7.14
CA ARG A 205 2.36 -33.48 8.34
C ARG A 205 3.83 -33.15 8.59
N LEU A 206 4.13 -32.68 9.79
CA LEU A 206 5.48 -32.47 10.28
C LEU A 206 5.78 -33.47 11.40
N LYS A 207 6.58 -34.48 11.08
CA LYS A 207 6.83 -35.65 11.93
C LYS A 207 7.57 -35.28 13.22
N GLY A 208 7.13 -35.83 14.36
CA GLY A 208 7.79 -35.71 15.65
C GLY A 208 7.75 -34.29 16.22
N LEU A 209 6.71 -33.52 15.91
CA LEU A 209 6.50 -32.16 16.41
C LEU A 209 5.18 -31.99 17.18
N GLY A 210 4.54 -33.10 17.53
CA GLY A 210 3.45 -33.14 18.51
C GLY A 210 3.94 -33.19 19.95
N ARG A 211 3.00 -33.40 20.87
CA ARG A 211 3.26 -33.59 22.30
C ARG A 211 3.91 -34.95 22.54
N LEU A 212 4.69 -35.02 23.63
CA LEU A 212 5.17 -36.28 24.17
C LEU A 212 4.04 -36.89 25.01
N THR A 213 3.68 -38.14 24.73
CA THR A 213 2.71 -38.88 25.54
C THR A 213 3.38 -39.47 26.78
N SER A 214 2.57 -39.87 27.75
CA SER A 214 3.03 -40.56 28.97
C SER A 214 3.85 -41.83 28.65
N ASP A 215 3.57 -42.47 27.52
CA ASP A 215 4.27 -43.68 27.03
C ASP A 215 5.59 -43.37 26.30
N GLY A 216 6.05 -42.12 26.32
CA GLY A 216 7.28 -41.68 25.67
C GLY A 216 7.20 -41.56 24.14
N GLN A 217 6.04 -41.82 23.54
CA GLN A 217 5.82 -41.61 22.10
C GLN A 217 5.58 -40.14 21.79
N LYS A 218 6.06 -39.68 20.64
CA LYS A 218 5.90 -38.29 20.21
C LYS A 218 4.92 -38.21 19.05
N GLY A 219 3.89 -37.38 19.21
CA GLY A 219 2.94 -37.11 18.13
C GLY A 219 3.54 -36.25 17.01
N ASP A 220 2.69 -35.88 16.07
CA ASP A 220 3.03 -35.06 14.91
C ASP A 220 2.29 -33.71 14.94
N LEU A 221 2.80 -32.75 14.15
CA LEU A 221 2.12 -31.48 13.91
C LEU A 221 1.49 -31.49 12.51
N PHE A 222 0.20 -31.24 12.43
CA PHE A 222 -0.54 -31.10 11.17
C PHE A 222 -0.83 -29.62 10.91
N LEU A 223 -0.35 -29.10 9.78
CA LEU A 223 -0.64 -27.75 9.32
C LEU A 223 -1.69 -27.77 8.22
N LYS A 224 -2.84 -27.15 8.49
CA LYS A 224 -3.89 -26.93 7.50
C LYS A 224 -3.53 -25.72 6.63
N VAL A 225 -3.52 -25.91 5.31
CA VAL A 225 -3.20 -24.86 4.36
C VAL A 225 -4.40 -23.94 4.15
N ILE A 226 -4.20 -22.66 4.45
CA ILE A 226 -5.15 -21.58 4.13
C ILE A 226 -4.58 -20.83 2.93
N ILE A 227 -5.36 -20.72 1.86
CA ILE A 227 -5.03 -19.87 0.71
C ILE A 227 -5.73 -18.53 0.93
N ASP A 228 -4.94 -17.50 1.20
CA ASP A 228 -5.41 -16.12 1.37
C ASP A 228 -5.88 -15.59 0.01
N SER A 229 -7.12 -15.09 -0.05
CA SER A 229 -7.82 -14.72 -1.29
C SER A 229 -7.82 -13.22 -1.50
#